data_AF-A0A7L4PLG3-F1
#
_entry.id   AF-A0A7L4PLG3-F1
#
_cell.length_a   1.000
_cell.length_b   1.000
_cell.length_c   1.000
_cell.angle_alpha   90.00
_cell.angle_beta   90.00
_cell.angle_gamma   90.00
#
_symmetry.space_group_name_H-M   'P 1'
#
loop_
_entity.id
_entity.type
_entity.pdbx_description
1 polymer ?
#
loop_
_entity_poly.entity_id
_entity_poly.type
_entity_poly.pdbx_seq_one_letter_code
_entity_poly.pdbx_strand_id
1 'polypeptide(L)'
;MVIPVVKPDRSRYVYVYLPSAEDKQRWQTLADEAGVPLSKFVIAVVESTLAENTEFKPRGEMVKETGQLRSENKALKDELKLKNIVLDKYEGELKRYRSEAFLEDKFDGLRKYNKELVTILKRGGVMDSYKLLSELGIDPGE
;
A
#
# COMPACT_ATOMS: atom_id res chain seq x y z
N MET A 1 -42.90 41.07 12.40
CA MET A 1 -43.01 39.82 11.62
C MET A 1 -43.09 38.68 12.63
N VAL A 2 -44.26 38.04 12.80
CA VAL A 2 -44.45 36.98 13.80
C VAL A 2 -44.03 35.67 13.15
N ILE A 3 -42.95 35.05 13.64
CA ILE A 3 -42.53 33.73 13.17
C ILE A 3 -43.60 32.74 13.67
N PRO A 4 -44.29 32.02 12.77
CA PRO A 4 -45.29 31.06 13.21
C PRO A 4 -44.59 29.96 14.02
N VAL A 5 -45.06 29.76 15.26
CA VAL A 5 -44.61 28.67 16.12
C VAL A 5 -45.14 27.37 15.51
N VAL A 6 -44.32 26.74 14.65
CA VAL A 6 -44.62 25.43 14.07
C VAL A 6 -44.61 24.42 15.21
N LYS A 7 -45.74 23.74 15.44
CA LYS A 7 -45.81 22.66 16.43
C LYS A 7 -44.80 21.57 16.05
N PRO A 8 -44.02 21.04 17.01
CA PRO A 8 -43.08 19.97 16.74
C PRO A 8 -43.81 18.76 16.15
N ASP A 9 -43.39 18.35 14.96
CA ASP A 9 -43.87 17.12 14.33
C ASP A 9 -43.30 15.91 15.08
N ARG A 10 -44.20 15.18 15.74
CA ARG A 10 -43.88 14.01 16.55
C ARG A 10 -43.23 12.89 15.74
N SER A 11 -43.49 12.80 14.44
CA SER A 11 -42.89 11.77 13.57
C SER A 11 -41.38 11.93 13.40
N ARG A 12 -40.83 13.12 13.69
CA ARG A 12 -39.40 13.43 13.56
C ARG A 12 -38.62 13.29 14.87
N TYR A 13 -39.26 12.88 15.96
CA TYR A 13 -38.57 12.70 17.24
C TYR A 13 -37.77 11.41 17.25
N VAL A 14 -36.51 11.53 17.66
CA VAL A 14 -35.64 10.39 17.99
C VAL A 14 -35.48 10.32 19.50
N TYR A 15 -35.87 9.19 20.09
CA TYR A 15 -35.72 8.96 21.52
C TYR A 15 -34.43 8.17 21.76
N VAL A 16 -33.52 8.74 22.55
CA VAL A 16 -32.27 8.09 22.93
C VAL A 16 -32.32 7.76 24.42
N TYR A 17 -32.14 6.49 24.75
CA TYR A 17 -31.97 6.03 26.12
C TYR A 17 -30.49 5.74 26.37
N LEU A 18 -29.92 6.42 27.36
CA LEU A 18 -28.51 6.27 27.70
C LEU A 18 -28.31 5.10 28.69
N PRO A 19 -27.18 4.36 28.61
CA PRO A 19 -26.94 3.20 29.46
C PRO A 19 -26.93 3.52 30.96
N SER A 20 -26.55 4.75 31.33
CA SER A 20 -26.49 5.21 32.72
C SER A 20 -26.91 6.68 32.86
N ALA A 21 -27.28 7.06 34.08
CA ALA A 21 -27.51 8.46 34.43
C ALA A 21 -26.23 9.30 34.33
N GLU A 22 -25.07 8.70 34.62
CA GLU A 22 -23.76 9.34 34.51
C GLU A 22 -23.44 9.72 33.06
N ASP A 23 -23.76 8.86 32.09
CA ASP A 23 -23.58 9.16 30.67
C ASP A 23 -24.44 10.36 30.24
N LYS A 24 -25.68 10.45 30.72
CA LYS A 24 -26.55 11.59 30.47
C LYS A 24 -26.00 12.88 31.07
N GLN A 25 -25.51 12.82 32.31
CA GLN A 25 -24.90 13.98 32.95
C GLN A 25 -23.65 14.44 32.19
N ARG A 26 -22.81 13.51 31.74
CA ARG A 26 -21.63 13.82 30.93
C ARG A 26 -22.00 14.57 29.65
N TRP A 27 -23.03 14.09 28.93
CA TRP A 27 -23.48 14.75 27.70
C TRP A 27 -24.08 16.13 27.99
N GLN A 28 -24.81 16.28 29.09
CA GLN A 28 -25.36 17.55 29.52
C GLN A 28 -24.25 18.56 29.82
N THR A 29 -23.22 18.18 30.56
CA THR A 29 -22.07 19.04 30.85
C THR A 29 -21.38 19.52 29.57
N LEU A 30 -21.15 18.64 28.60
CA LEU A 30 -20.55 19.02 27.31
C LEU A 30 -21.44 19.99 26.52
N ALA A 31 -22.75 19.81 26.55
CA ALA A 31 -23.70 20.73 25.91
C ALA A 31 -23.70 22.11 26.58
N ASP A 32 -23.65 22.13 27.93
CA ASP A 32 -23.61 23.36 28.73
C ASP A 32 -22.30 24.13 28.49
N GLU A 33 -21.16 23.43 28.43
CA GLU A 33 -19.84 24.01 28.07
C GLU A 33 -19.85 24.62 26.66
N ALA A 34 -20.57 23.99 25.72
CA ALA A 34 -20.75 24.50 24.37
C ALA A 34 -21.86 25.59 24.27
N GLY A 35 -22.54 25.92 25.37
CA GLY A 35 -23.59 26.94 25.42
C GLY A 35 -24.84 26.61 24.60
N VAL A 36 -25.16 25.33 24.40
CA VAL A 36 -26.29 24.88 23.59
C VAL A 36 -27.18 23.88 24.33
N PRO A 37 -28.49 23.80 24.02
CA PRO A 37 -29.35 22.75 24.58
C PRO A 37 -28.84 21.35 24.20
N LEU A 38 -28.98 20.38 25.10
CA LEU A 38 -28.55 18.99 24.90
C LEU A 38 -29.07 18.40 23.58
N SER A 39 -30.32 18.67 23.21
CA SER A 39 -30.87 18.20 21.93
C SER A 39 -30.12 18.76 20.72
N LYS A 40 -29.77 20.05 20.75
CA LYS A 40 -29.01 20.70 19.68
C LYS A 40 -27.56 20.19 19.65
N PHE A 41 -26.97 19.96 20.81
CA PHE A 41 -25.65 19.35 20.93
C PHE A 41 -25.61 17.96 20.28
N VAL A 42 -26.54 17.08 20.64
CA VAL A 42 -26.61 15.72 20.09
C VAL A 42 -26.80 15.75 18.58
N ILE A 43 -27.71 16.59 18.07
CA ILE A 43 -27.92 16.74 16.62
C ILE A 43 -26.62 17.20 15.95
N ALA A 44 -25.96 18.24 16.46
CA ALA A 44 -24.73 18.76 15.86
C ALA A 44 -23.60 17.71 15.81
N VAL A 45 -23.44 16.92 16.87
CA VAL A 45 -22.44 15.85 16.93
C VAL A 45 -22.74 14.74 15.91
N VAL A 46 -24.00 14.31 15.83
CA VAL A 46 -24.42 13.26 14.87
C VAL A 46 -24.27 13.75 13.44
N GLU A 47 -24.78 14.94 13.11
CA GLU A 47 -24.67 15.53 11.78
C GLU A 47 -23.21 15.74 11.35
N SER A 48 -22.34 16.21 12.27
CA SER A 48 -20.91 16.36 11.96
C SER A 48 -20.26 15.00 11.67
N THR A 49 -20.60 13.97 12.44
CA THR A 49 -20.08 12.62 12.22
C THR A 49 -20.54 12.04 10.88
N LEU A 50 -21.81 12.26 10.51
CA LEU A 50 -22.39 11.82 9.23
C LEU A 50 -21.84 12.62 8.03
N ALA A 51 -21.52 13.91 8.21
CA ALA A 51 -20.89 14.71 7.17
C ALA A 51 -19.44 14.29 6.90
N GLU A 52 -18.70 13.90 7.93
CA GLU A 52 -17.32 13.43 7.82
C GLU A 52 -17.20 11.99 7.34
N ASN A 53 -18.21 11.15 7.59
CA ASN A 53 -18.20 9.74 7.24
C ASN A 53 -19.40 9.38 6.36
N THR A 54 -19.14 9.07 5.08
CA THR A 54 -20.16 8.57 4.15
C THR A 54 -20.78 7.24 4.59
N GLU A 55 -20.10 6.51 5.48
CA GLU A 55 -20.55 5.24 6.05
C GLU A 55 -20.32 5.24 7.57
N PHE A 56 -21.38 4.98 8.35
CA PHE A 56 -21.24 4.84 9.80
C PHE A 56 -20.60 3.49 10.13
N LYS A 57 -19.30 3.50 10.45
CA LYS A 57 -18.60 2.31 10.97
C LYS A 57 -18.44 2.40 12.49
N PRO A 58 -19.00 1.46 13.27
CA PRO A 58 -18.74 1.38 14.70
C PRO A 58 -17.23 1.28 14.99
N ARG A 59 -16.74 1.96 16.03
CA ARG A 59 -15.31 1.94 16.40
C ARG A 59 -14.73 0.54 16.58
N GLY A 60 -15.52 -0.41 17.08
CA GLY A 60 -15.08 -1.80 17.24
C GLY A 60 -14.76 -2.49 15.91
N GLU A 61 -15.55 -2.20 14.87
CA GLU A 61 -15.33 -2.74 13.52
C GLU A 61 -14.10 -2.11 12.88
N MET A 62 -13.91 -0.79 13.04
CA MET A 62 -12.70 -0.10 12.56
C MET A 62 -11.42 -0.64 13.20
N VAL A 63 -11.43 -0.93 14.51
CA VAL A 63 -10.28 -1.51 15.21
C VAL A 63 -9.98 -2.92 14.70
N LYS A 64 -11.02 -3.73 14.45
CA LYS A 64 -10.87 -5.09 13.90
C LYS A 64 -10.30 -5.05 12.48
N GLU A 65 -10.86 -4.21 11.61
CA GLU A 65 -10.38 -4.01 10.24
C GLU A 65 -8.92 -3.53 10.22
N THR A 66 -8.57 -2.55 11.05
CA THR A 66 -7.19 -2.06 11.18
C THR A 66 -6.24 -3.15 11.68
N GLY A 67 -6.68 -3.98 12.63
CA GLY A 67 -5.91 -5.12 13.12
C GLY A 67 -5.64 -6.16 12.03
N GLN A 68 -6.67 -6.50 11.25
CA GLN A 68 -6.56 -7.41 10.11
C GLN A 68 -5.59 -6.86 9.06
N LEU A 69 -5.77 -5.61 8.63
CA LEU A 69 -4.90 -4.97 7.64
C LEU A 69 -3.42 -4.91 8.09
N ARG A 70 -3.17 -4.64 9.37
CA ARG A 70 -1.79 -4.67 9.92
C ARG A 70 -1.18 -6.06 9.87
N SER A 71 -1.96 -7.09 10.16
CA SER A 71 -1.50 -8.48 10.13
C SER A 71 -1.17 -8.93 8.71
N GLU A 72 -2.02 -8.59 7.74
CA GLU A 72 -1.84 -8.89 6.33
C GLU A 72 -0.64 -8.13 5.75
N ASN A 73 -0.49 -6.84 6.07
CA ASN A 73 0.65 -6.05 5.63
C ASN A 73 1.98 -6.62 6.13
N LYS A 74 2.01 -7.12 7.37
CA LYS A 74 3.19 -7.78 7.93
C LYS A 74 3.49 -9.08 7.17
N ALA A 75 2.49 -9.93 6.95
CA ALA A 75 2.66 -11.18 6.23
C ALA A 75 3.19 -10.95 4.80
N LEU A 76 2.63 -9.98 4.08
CA LEU A 76 3.08 -9.61 2.74
C LEU A 76 4.52 -9.09 2.73
N LYS A 77 4.92 -8.28 3.73
CA LYS A 77 6.30 -7.81 3.86
C LYS A 77 7.29 -8.94 4.12
N ASP A 78 6.92 -9.87 4.99
CA ASP A 78 7.75 -11.03 5.31
C ASP A 78 7.90 -11.96 4.09
N GLU A 79 6.82 -12.16 3.33
CA GLU A 79 6.85 -12.93 2.07
C GLU A 79 7.71 -12.27 1.00
N LEU A 80 7.59 -10.94 0.84
CA LEU A 80 8.39 -10.17 -0.12
C LEU A 80 9.88 -10.26 0.23
N LYS A 81 10.22 -10.12 1.52
CA LYS A 81 11.59 -10.27 1.99
C LYS A 81 12.15 -11.66 1.67
N LEU A 82 11.37 -12.72 1.89
CA LEU A 82 11.78 -14.08 1.57
C LEU A 82 12.01 -14.25 0.06
N LYS A 83 11.09 -13.75 -0.78
CA LYS A 83 11.21 -13.78 -2.24
C LYS A 83 12.48 -13.09 -2.74
N ASN A 84 12.80 -11.91 -2.18
CA ASN A 84 14.02 -11.20 -2.54
C ASN A 84 15.28 -11.98 -2.18
N ILE A 85 15.35 -12.58 -0.99
CA ILE A 85 16.50 -13.42 -0.59
C ILE A 85 16.70 -14.60 -1.57
N VAL A 86 15.60 -15.21 -2.02
CA VAL A 86 15.66 -16.31 -2.98
C VAL A 86 16.13 -15.81 -4.36
N LEU A 87 15.66 -14.65 -4.82
CA LEU A 87 16.11 -14.03 -6.06
C LEU A 87 17.61 -13.72 -6.02
N ASP A 88 18.09 -13.07 -4.95
CA ASP A 88 19.51 -12.75 -4.78
C ASP A 88 20.39 -14.01 -4.85
N LYS A 89 19.91 -15.12 -4.26
CA LYS A 89 20.60 -16.40 -4.32
C LYS A 89 20.66 -16.95 -5.75
N TYR A 90 19.55 -16.92 -6.48
CA TYR A 90 19.52 -17.37 -7.87
C TYR A 90 20.37 -16.51 -8.79
N GLU A 91 20.40 -15.19 -8.59
CA GLU A 91 21.29 -14.29 -9.33
C GLU A 91 22.77 -14.63 -9.06
N GLY A 92 23.11 -14.90 -7.80
CA GLY A 92 24.44 -15.35 -7.40
C GLY A 92 24.84 -16.68 -8.07
N GLU A 93 23.95 -17.67 -8.05
CA GLU A 93 24.18 -18.96 -8.71
C GLU A 93 24.31 -18.81 -10.23
N LEU A 94 23.46 -17.99 -10.86
CA LEU A 94 23.52 -17.73 -12.30
C LEU A 94 24.84 -17.05 -12.69
N LYS A 95 25.30 -16.08 -11.90
CA LYS A 95 26.60 -15.43 -12.08
C LYS A 95 27.73 -16.44 -11.95
N ARG A 96 27.68 -17.33 -10.96
CA ARG A 96 28.65 -18.40 -10.76
C ARG A 96 28.70 -19.34 -11.97
N TYR A 97 27.56 -19.90 -12.38
CA TYR A 97 27.48 -20.80 -13.55
C TYR A 97 27.97 -20.15 -14.84
N ARG A 98 27.64 -18.87 -15.06
CA ARG A 98 28.18 -18.11 -16.19
C ARG A 98 29.70 -18.03 -16.12
N SER A 99 30.27 -17.70 -14.96
CA SER A 99 31.72 -17.57 -14.79
C SER A 99 32.49 -18.90 -14.86
N GLU A 100 31.94 -19.99 -14.31
CA GLU A 100 32.54 -21.33 -14.36
C GLU A 100 32.73 -21.80 -15.80
N ALA A 101 31.76 -21.53 -16.69
CA ALA A 101 31.86 -21.82 -18.12
C ALA A 101 33.00 -21.08 -18.85
N PHE A 102 33.54 -20.00 -18.27
CA PHE A 102 34.70 -19.28 -18.81
C PHE A 102 36.03 -19.71 -18.18
N LEU A 103 36.02 -20.18 -16.93
CA LEU A 103 37.22 -20.42 -16.11
C LEU A 103 37.75 -21.87 -16.18
N GLU A 104 36.95 -22.86 -16.55
CA GLU A 104 37.45 -24.23 -16.66
C GLU A 104 38.23 -24.48 -17.96
N ASP A 105 39.49 -24.91 -17.82
CA ASP A 105 40.39 -25.28 -18.94
C ASP A 105 39.99 -26.59 -19.63
N LYS A 106 39.14 -27.42 -19.00
CA LYS A 106 38.67 -28.71 -19.53
C LYS A 106 37.24 -28.61 -20.07
N PHE A 107 37.01 -27.73 -21.04
CA PHE A 107 35.75 -27.75 -21.79
C PHE A 107 35.97 -28.39 -23.16
N ASP A 108 35.48 -29.61 -23.35
CA ASP A 108 35.52 -30.31 -24.63
C ASP A 108 34.19 -30.10 -25.37
N GLY A 109 34.13 -29.00 -26.14
CA GLY A 109 32.97 -28.58 -26.91
C GLY A 109 33.10 -27.13 -27.42
N LEU A 110 32.24 -26.71 -28.37
CA LEU A 110 32.09 -25.29 -28.69
C LEU A 110 31.45 -24.62 -27.48
N ARG A 111 32.22 -23.86 -26.68
CA ARG A 111 31.65 -22.99 -25.64
C ARG A 111 30.52 -22.23 -26.33
N LYS A 112 29.36 -22.13 -25.70
CA LYS A 112 28.18 -21.50 -26.30
C LYS A 112 28.42 -19.99 -26.35
N TYR A 113 29.35 -19.58 -27.21
CA TYR A 113 29.68 -18.19 -27.44
C TYR A 113 28.43 -17.52 -27.97
N ASN A 114 28.26 -16.23 -27.66
CA ASN A 114 27.33 -15.44 -28.46
C ASN A 114 27.82 -15.56 -29.91
N LYS A 115 27.04 -16.27 -30.75
CA LYS A 115 27.38 -16.52 -32.14
C LYS A 115 27.59 -15.20 -32.89
N GLU A 116 26.92 -14.13 -32.45
CA GLU A 116 27.10 -12.77 -32.96
C GLU A 116 28.50 -12.28 -32.65
N LEU A 117 28.94 -12.34 -31.38
CA LEU A 117 30.29 -11.93 -30.98
C LEU A 117 31.38 -12.68 -31.75
N VAL A 118 31.25 -14.00 -31.92
CA VAL A 118 32.22 -14.80 -32.68
C VAL A 118 32.22 -14.42 -34.16
N THR A 119 31.03 -14.17 -34.73
CA THR A 119 30.91 -13.70 -36.12
C THR A 119 31.61 -12.36 -36.31
N ILE A 120 31.41 -11.44 -35.37
CA ILE A 120 32.02 -10.10 -35.36
C ILE A 120 33.54 -10.22 -35.29
N LEU A 121 34.08 -10.98 -34.32
CA LEU A 121 35.52 -11.15 -34.13
C LEU A 121 36.20 -11.87 -35.32
N LYS A 122 35.51 -12.82 -35.97
CA LYS A 122 36.03 -13.53 -37.15
C LYS A 122 36.13 -12.66 -38.40
N ARG A 123 35.39 -11.55 -38.51
CA ARG A 123 35.51 -10.62 -39.67
C ARG A 123 36.88 -9.94 -39.71
N GLY A 124 37.56 -9.81 -38.58
CA GLY A 124 38.85 -9.12 -38.46
C GLY A 124 38.73 -7.60 -38.63
N GLY A 125 39.69 -6.86 -38.06
CA GLY A 125 39.74 -5.40 -38.09
C GLY A 125 39.92 -4.79 -36.70
N VAL A 126 40.16 -3.47 -36.66
CA VAL A 126 40.20 -2.71 -35.41
C VAL A 126 38.77 -2.32 -35.04
N MET A 127 38.28 -2.84 -33.91
CA MET A 127 36.94 -2.54 -33.40
C MET A 127 37.06 -1.91 -32.02
N ASP A 128 36.43 -0.75 -31.86
CA ASP A 128 36.31 -0.09 -30.56
C ASP A 128 35.09 -0.62 -29.79
N SER A 129 35.03 -0.29 -28.49
CA SER A 129 33.97 -0.76 -27.60
C SER A 129 32.57 -0.31 -28.03
N TYR A 130 32.42 0.87 -28.64
CA TYR A 130 31.12 1.39 -29.08
C TYR A 130 30.60 0.63 -30.30
N LYS A 131 31.47 0.35 -31.28
CA LYS A 131 31.12 -0.46 -32.46
C LYS A 131 30.74 -1.87 -32.10
N LEU A 132 31.45 -2.48 -31.14
CA LEU A 132 31.13 -3.82 -30.66
C LEU A 132 29.74 -3.88 -30.02
N LEU A 133 29.42 -2.94 -29.12
CA LEU A 133 28.11 -2.88 -28.46
C LEU A 133 26.98 -2.61 -29.46
N SER A 134 27.21 -1.71 -30.42
CA SER A 134 26.26 -1.44 -31.49
C SER A 134 25.99 -2.65 -32.39
N GLU A 135 27.02 -3.42 -32.78
CA GLU A 135 26.83 -4.65 -33.57
C GLU A 135 26.14 -5.76 -32.79
N LEU A 136 26.17 -5.72 -31.45
CA LEU A 136 25.45 -6.62 -30.56
C LEU A 136 24.04 -6.13 -30.19
N GLY A 137 23.63 -4.93 -30.66
CA GLY A 137 22.34 -4.34 -30.33
C GLY A 137 22.18 -3.92 -28.86
N ILE A 138 23.29 -3.63 -28.18
CA ILE A 138 23.31 -3.19 -26.77
C ILE A 138 23.44 -1.66 -26.73
N ASP A 139 22.54 -1.00 -25.99
CA ASP A 139 22.64 0.43 -25.73
C ASP A 139 23.73 0.68 -24.66
N PRO A 140 24.80 1.44 -24.96
CA PRO A 140 25.84 1.75 -23.98
C PRO A 140 25.37 2.63 -22.80
N GLY A 141 24.12 3.12 -22.81
CA GLY A 141 23.53 3.92 -21.74
C GLY A 141 22.62 3.17 -20.76
N GLU A 142 22.42 1.86 -20.93
CA GLU A 142 21.58 1.02 -20.06
C GLU A 142 22.35 0.40 -18.88
#